data_AF-A0A8X8L9N6-F1
#
_entry.id   AF-A0A8X8L9N6-F1
#
_cell.length_a   1.000
_cell.length_b   1.000
_cell.length_c   1.000
_cell.angle_alpha   90.00
_cell.angle_beta   90.00
_cell.angle_gamma   90.00
#
_symmetry.space_group_name_H-M   'P 1'
#
loop_
_entity.id
_entity.type
_entity.pdbx_description
1 polymer ?
#
loop_
_entity_poly.entity_id
_entity_poly.type
_entity_poly.pdbx_seq_one_letter_code
_entity_poly.pdbx_strand_id
1 'polypeptide(L)'
;MRTKWLIITLIVAVLATGCAWLQRQETPGADKLQIETPENQQIEQRHVGREDPDSIEEAPKDPQNKASLSVNELRIMVVGDIMMHLPQIEAGKTAGGYDFFPFFEKVQPLFEQADLVLGNLETTFGGPERGYSGYPLFSAPDELAENLKQAGFDVITTANNHALDSGEQGVIRTIETLEAAGLQSTGTFRSQEEREDVLVIISA
;
A
#
# COMPACT_ATOMS: atom_id res chain seq x y z
N MET A 1 -2.99 -48.54 -37.71
CA MET A 1 -1.71 -48.19 -37.07
C MET A 1 -1.12 -46.87 -37.58
N ARG A 2 -1.11 -46.59 -38.89
CA ARG A 2 -0.51 -45.37 -39.47
C ARG A 2 -1.07 -44.03 -38.95
N THR A 3 -2.37 -43.94 -38.66
CA THR A 3 -3.02 -42.70 -38.20
C THR A 3 -2.66 -42.30 -36.77
N LYS A 4 -2.35 -43.27 -35.90
CA LYS A 4 -1.92 -42.99 -34.51
C LYS A 4 -0.49 -42.42 -34.47
N TRP A 5 0.39 -42.90 -35.35
CA TRP A 5 1.74 -42.36 -35.50
C TRP A 5 1.74 -40.94 -36.08
N LEU A 6 0.86 -40.64 -37.04
CA LEU A 6 0.69 -39.28 -37.58
C LEU A 6 0.28 -38.26 -36.51
N ILE A 7 -0.65 -38.62 -35.61
CA ILE A 7 -1.09 -37.74 -34.52
C ILE A 7 0.04 -37.52 -33.50
N ILE A 8 0.79 -38.57 -33.15
CA ILE A 8 1.93 -38.46 -32.24
C ILE A 8 3.02 -37.58 -32.85
N THR A 9 3.34 -37.74 -34.13
CA THR A 9 4.32 -36.89 -34.83
C THR A 9 3.88 -35.43 -34.89
N LEU A 10 2.57 -35.16 -35.09
CA LEU A 10 2.01 -33.81 -35.06
C LEU A 10 2.10 -33.16 -33.67
N ILE A 11 1.78 -33.90 -32.60
CA ILE A 11 1.87 -33.39 -31.23
C ILE A 11 3.33 -33.08 -30.86
N VAL A 12 4.27 -33.97 -31.19
CA VAL A 12 5.70 -33.76 -30.93
C VAL A 12 6.23 -32.56 -31.74
N ALA A 13 5.79 -32.40 -33.00
CA ALA A 13 6.16 -31.24 -33.81
C ALA A 13 5.65 -29.92 -33.22
N VAL A 14 4.41 -29.89 -32.70
CA VAL A 14 3.82 -28.70 -32.06
C VAL A 14 4.50 -28.36 -30.73
N LEU A 15 4.88 -29.36 -29.94
CA LEU A 15 5.61 -29.14 -28.68
C LEU A 15 7.05 -28.66 -28.92
N ALA A 16 7.72 -29.19 -29.95
CA ALA A 16 9.08 -28.77 -30.33
C ALA A 16 9.10 -27.36 -30.92
N THR A 17 8.13 -26.97 -31.75
CA THR A 17 8.02 -25.59 -32.26
C THR A 17 7.56 -24.62 -31.18
N GLY A 18 6.70 -25.06 -30.25
CA GLY A 18 6.28 -24.28 -29.08
C GLY A 18 7.43 -23.95 -28.12
N CYS A 19 8.29 -24.93 -27.81
CA CYS A 19 9.50 -24.68 -27.00
C CYS A 19 10.49 -23.75 -27.70
N ALA A 20 10.70 -23.93 -29.01
CA ALA A 20 11.57 -23.05 -29.79
C ALA A 20 11.00 -21.62 -29.91
N TRP A 21 9.67 -21.45 -29.94
CA TRP A 21 9.03 -20.13 -29.95
C TRP A 21 9.11 -19.43 -28.59
N LEU A 22 8.98 -20.16 -27.48
CA LEU A 22 9.17 -19.63 -26.12
C LEU A 22 10.62 -19.25 -25.81
N GLN A 23 11.61 -19.97 -26.36
CA GLN A 23 13.03 -19.57 -26.27
C GLN A 23 13.42 -18.43 -27.22
N ARG A 24 12.62 -18.15 -28.26
CA ARG A 24 12.87 -17.05 -29.21
C ARG A 24 12.22 -15.72 -28.83
N GLN A 25 11.50 -15.67 -27.70
CA GLN A 25 11.03 -14.45 -27.08
C GLN A 25 12.00 -13.90 -26.02
N GLU A 26 13.31 -14.10 -26.21
CA GLU A 26 14.27 -13.15 -25.67
C GLU A 26 14.04 -11.80 -26.36
N THR A 27 13.63 -10.83 -25.55
CA THR A 27 13.32 -9.43 -25.87
C THR A 27 14.16 -8.85 -27.03
N PRO A 28 13.55 -8.46 -28.16
CA PRO A 28 14.19 -7.54 -29.09
C PRO A 28 14.14 -6.15 -28.48
N GLY A 29 15.20 -5.76 -27.77
CA GLY A 29 15.31 -4.44 -27.15
C GLY A 29 16.40 -4.28 -26.07
N ALA A 30 17.10 -5.35 -25.69
CA ALA A 30 18.14 -5.29 -24.66
C ALA A 30 19.55 -4.93 -25.20
N ASP A 31 19.66 -4.50 -26.47
CA ASP A 31 20.94 -4.11 -27.06
C ASP A 31 20.76 -2.85 -27.92
N LYS A 32 20.61 -1.72 -27.21
CA LYS A 32 20.91 -0.32 -27.61
C LYS A 32 20.28 0.65 -26.60
N LEU A 33 20.72 0.57 -25.36
CA LEU A 33 20.81 1.74 -24.50
C LEU A 33 22.26 1.81 -24.05
N GLN A 34 23.09 2.43 -24.90
CA GLN A 34 24.35 2.99 -24.44
C GLN A 34 23.98 4.04 -23.40
N ILE A 35 24.17 3.71 -22.12
CA ILE A 35 24.28 4.72 -21.09
C ILE A 35 25.67 5.34 -21.32
N GLU A 36 25.72 6.39 -22.14
CA GLU A 36 26.80 7.35 -22.03
C GLU A 36 26.72 7.92 -20.62
N THR A 37 27.65 7.52 -19.75
CA THR A 37 27.93 8.25 -18.52
C THR A 37 28.21 9.70 -18.90
N PRO A 38 27.46 10.70 -18.39
CA PRO A 38 27.87 12.08 -18.53
C PRO A 38 29.12 12.26 -17.68
N GLU A 39 30.27 12.14 -18.34
CA GLU A 39 31.52 12.67 -17.84
C GLU A 39 31.36 14.19 -17.73
N ASN A 40 31.42 14.68 -16.50
CA ASN A 40 31.83 16.05 -16.21
C ASN A 40 30.90 17.18 -16.71
N GLN A 41 29.65 17.21 -16.24
CA GLN A 41 29.02 18.50 -16.03
C GLN A 41 29.53 19.06 -14.69
N GLN A 42 30.51 19.94 -14.82
CA GLN A 42 30.93 20.83 -13.74
C GLN A 42 29.69 21.53 -13.19
N ILE A 43 29.28 21.14 -11.99
CA ILE A 43 28.48 22.03 -11.16
C ILE A 43 29.41 23.21 -10.88
N GLU A 44 29.16 24.34 -11.56
CA GLU A 44 29.69 25.61 -11.10
C GLU A 44 29.24 25.78 -9.66
N GLN A 45 30.14 25.48 -8.74
CA GLN A 45 30.08 26.04 -7.41
C GLN A 45 30.10 27.54 -7.60
N ARG A 46 28.93 28.17 -7.57
CA ARG A 46 28.88 29.56 -7.16
C ARG A 46 29.53 29.58 -5.78
N HIS A 47 30.75 30.10 -5.73
CA HIS A 47 31.38 30.55 -4.50
C HIS A 47 30.40 31.55 -3.88
N VAL A 48 29.52 31.06 -3.02
CA VAL A 48 29.02 31.90 -1.93
C VAL A 48 30.27 32.10 -1.08
N GLY A 49 30.84 33.29 -1.21
CA GLY A 49 31.95 33.72 -0.38
C GLY A 49 31.62 33.38 1.07
N ARG A 50 32.61 32.85 1.77
CA ARG A 50 32.54 32.65 3.21
C ARG A 50 32.28 34.03 3.81
N GLU A 51 31.03 34.35 4.12
CA GLU A 51 30.72 35.55 4.88
C GLU A 51 31.36 35.39 6.26
N ASP A 52 32.06 36.45 6.68
CA ASP A 52 32.73 36.53 7.96
C ASP A 52 31.69 36.24 9.07
N PRO A 53 31.98 35.38 10.08
CA PRO A 53 31.02 35.06 11.12
C PRO A 53 30.61 36.25 12.00
N ASP A 54 31.27 37.40 11.85
CA ASP A 54 31.16 38.58 12.71
C ASP A 54 30.40 39.76 12.11
N SER A 55 29.74 39.62 10.94
CA SER A 55 28.99 40.73 10.32
C SER A 55 27.52 40.44 10.07
N ILE A 56 26.81 39.84 11.03
CA ILE A 56 25.35 39.96 11.05
C ILE A 56 25.04 41.34 11.62
N GLU A 57 24.66 42.27 10.75
CA GLU A 57 24.06 43.54 11.14
C GLU A 57 22.82 43.22 11.99
N GLU A 58 22.85 43.57 13.29
CA GLU A 58 21.74 43.28 14.19
C GLU A 58 20.48 43.95 13.65
N ALA A 59 19.51 43.13 13.22
CA ALA A 59 18.17 43.59 12.93
C ALA A 59 17.63 44.41 14.13
N PRO A 60 16.90 45.52 13.89
CA PRO A 60 16.39 46.36 14.97
C PRO A 60 15.62 45.52 15.99
N LYS A 61 16.17 45.41 17.20
CA LYS A 61 15.51 44.75 18.34
C LYS A 61 14.41 45.67 18.87
N ASP A 62 13.29 45.72 18.17
CA ASP A 62 12.04 46.17 18.79
C ASP A 62 11.54 45.04 19.72
N PRO A 63 11.58 45.20 21.05
CA PRO A 63 11.24 44.13 21.98
C PRO A 63 9.74 43.84 22.09
N GLN A 64 8.88 44.56 21.37
CA GLN A 64 7.45 44.62 21.72
C GLN A 64 6.46 44.01 20.72
N ASN A 65 6.90 43.20 19.76
CA ASN A 65 5.94 42.42 18.96
C ASN A 65 6.44 41.03 18.55
N LYS A 66 6.64 40.14 19.53
CA LYS A 66 6.52 38.69 19.30
C LYS A 66 5.07 38.29 19.55
N ALA A 67 4.17 38.63 18.64
CA ALA A 67 2.95 37.85 18.50
C ALA A 67 3.41 36.40 18.23
N SER A 68 3.30 35.52 19.23
CA SER A 68 3.58 34.11 19.06
C SER A 68 2.60 33.59 18.01
N LEU A 69 3.08 33.34 16.80
CA LEU A 69 2.31 32.57 15.84
C LEU A 69 2.08 31.20 16.49
N SER A 70 0.84 30.90 16.85
CA SER A 70 0.46 29.55 17.27
C SER A 70 0.64 28.65 16.05
N VAL A 71 1.70 27.84 16.06
CA VAL A 71 1.86 26.79 15.06
C VAL A 71 0.91 25.67 15.43
N ASN A 72 -0.07 25.42 14.57
CA ASN A 72 -0.84 24.19 14.65
C ASN A 72 0.03 23.08 14.05
N GLU A 73 0.43 22.12 14.88
CA GLU A 73 1.15 20.92 14.45
C GLU A 73 0.16 19.76 14.36
N LEU A 74 0.33 18.91 13.36
CA LEU A 74 -0.41 17.66 13.21
C LEU A 74 0.61 16.53 12.99
N ARG A 75 0.53 15.48 13.80
CA ARG A 75 1.32 14.26 13.63
C ARG A 75 0.51 13.20 12.90
N ILE A 76 0.93 12.92 11.68
CA ILE A 76 0.35 11.86 10.86
C ILE A 76 1.29 10.65 10.88
N MET A 77 0.75 9.46 11.12
CA MET A 77 1.47 8.20 10.92
C MET A 77 0.87 7.43 9.76
N VAL A 78 1.74 6.86 8.93
CA VAL A 78 1.35 6.09 7.75
C VAL A 78 2.03 4.73 7.81
N VAL A 79 1.22 3.67 7.79
CA VAL A 79 1.65 2.28 7.79
C VAL A 79 1.54 1.74 6.36
N GLY A 80 2.48 0.90 5.99
CA GLY A 80 2.45 0.19 4.71
C GLY A 80 1.40 -0.92 4.69
N ASP A 81 1.70 -1.96 3.93
CA ASP A 81 0.73 -3.00 3.58
C ASP A 81 0.34 -3.87 4.79
N ILE A 82 -0.94 -3.86 5.09
CA ILE A 82 -1.62 -4.74 6.03
C ILE A 82 -2.16 -5.89 5.21
N MET A 83 -1.41 -6.98 5.19
CA MET A 83 -1.68 -8.18 4.41
C MET A 83 -1.69 -9.42 5.31
N MET A 84 -2.53 -10.39 4.97
CA MET A 84 -2.76 -11.59 5.76
C MET A 84 -2.48 -12.86 4.95
N HIS A 85 -1.30 -13.44 5.13
CA HIS A 85 -1.04 -14.81 4.69
C HIS A 85 -1.72 -15.82 5.62
N LEU A 86 -1.94 -17.04 5.12
CA LEU A 86 -2.56 -18.12 5.90
C LEU A 86 -1.93 -18.35 7.29
N PRO A 87 -0.59 -18.31 7.47
CA PRO A 87 0.00 -18.43 8.79
C PRO A 87 -0.41 -17.31 9.76
N GLN A 88 -0.62 -16.08 9.27
CA GLN A 88 -1.09 -14.96 10.11
C GLN A 88 -2.56 -15.14 10.48
N ILE A 89 -3.39 -15.59 9.54
CA ILE A 89 -4.80 -15.91 9.79
C ILE A 89 -4.92 -17.02 10.85
N GLU A 90 -4.12 -18.08 10.73
CA GLU A 90 -4.12 -19.17 11.72
C GLU A 90 -3.58 -18.72 13.07
N ALA A 91 -2.55 -17.85 13.11
CA ALA A 91 -2.01 -17.33 14.35
C ALA A 91 -3.00 -16.46 15.14
N GLY A 92 -3.96 -15.81 14.45
CA GLY A 92 -5.02 -15.03 15.09
C GLY A 92 -6.27 -15.83 15.43
N LYS A 93 -6.31 -17.14 15.17
CA LYS A 93 -7.52 -17.94 15.40
C LYS A 93 -7.77 -18.16 16.89
N THR A 94 -9.01 -17.98 17.31
CA THR A 94 -9.47 -18.22 18.70
C THR A 94 -10.54 -19.31 18.74
N ALA A 95 -11.05 -19.61 19.94
CA ALA A 95 -12.17 -20.55 20.10
C ALA A 95 -13.50 -20.01 19.50
N GLY A 96 -13.64 -18.69 19.33
CA GLY A 96 -14.88 -18.03 18.95
C GLY A 96 -14.84 -17.25 17.63
N GLY A 97 -13.70 -17.23 16.93
CA GLY A 97 -13.49 -16.40 15.73
C GLY A 97 -12.01 -16.09 15.57
N TYR A 98 -11.69 -14.82 15.35
CA TYR A 98 -10.32 -14.34 15.21
C TYR A 98 -10.01 -13.16 16.13
N ASP A 99 -8.74 -13.04 16.55
CA ASP A 99 -8.18 -11.90 17.27
C ASP A 99 -6.78 -11.62 16.74
N PHE A 100 -6.65 -10.50 16.04
CA PHE A 100 -5.40 -10.00 15.45
C PHE A 100 -4.82 -8.83 16.22
N PHE A 101 -5.49 -8.33 17.26
CA PHE A 101 -4.99 -7.21 18.06
C PHE A 101 -3.58 -7.43 18.63
N PRO A 102 -3.21 -8.66 19.08
CA PRO A 102 -1.84 -8.94 19.52
C PRO A 102 -0.74 -8.63 18.50
N PHE A 103 -1.06 -8.52 17.21
CA PHE A 103 -0.10 -8.17 16.16
C PHE A 103 0.30 -6.69 16.24
N PHE A 104 -0.56 -5.86 16.85
CA PHE A 104 -0.40 -4.40 16.93
C PHE A 104 -0.04 -3.89 18.32
N GLU A 105 -0.13 -4.70 19.37
CA GLU A 105 0.12 -4.29 20.78
C GLU A 105 1.44 -3.51 20.97
N LYS A 106 2.49 -3.90 20.27
CA LYS A 106 3.81 -3.26 20.40
C LYS A 106 3.93 -1.93 19.67
N VAL A 107 3.08 -1.67 18.67
CA VAL A 107 3.10 -0.45 17.86
C VAL A 107 1.99 0.53 18.27
N GLN A 108 0.95 0.06 18.94
CA GLN A 108 -0.14 0.91 19.43
C GLN A 108 0.33 2.14 20.23
N PRO A 109 1.34 2.07 21.14
CA PRO A 109 1.83 3.26 21.84
C PRO A 109 2.45 4.33 20.92
N LEU A 110 2.84 3.97 19.69
CA LEU A 110 3.25 4.94 18.68
C LEU A 110 2.01 5.59 18.05
N PHE A 111 1.01 4.80 17.68
CA PHE A 111 -0.24 5.29 17.11
C PHE A 111 -0.96 6.28 18.03
N GLU A 112 -0.95 6.05 19.35
CA GLU A 112 -1.51 6.97 20.36
C GLU A 112 -0.85 8.36 20.40
N GLN A 113 0.33 8.53 19.80
CA GLN A 113 1.02 9.82 19.71
C GLN A 113 0.65 10.60 18.44
N ALA A 114 -0.12 10.01 17.52
CA ALA A 114 -0.54 10.60 16.27
C ALA A 114 -1.93 11.23 16.41
N ASP A 115 -2.16 12.30 15.66
CA ASP A 115 -3.49 12.89 15.48
C ASP A 115 -4.27 12.18 14.36
N LEU A 116 -3.56 11.42 13.51
CA LEU A 116 -4.11 10.65 12.42
C LEU A 116 -3.22 9.45 12.06
N VAL A 117 -3.80 8.25 12.01
CA VAL A 117 -3.11 7.02 11.59
C VAL A 117 -3.77 6.44 10.34
N LEU A 118 -2.95 6.24 9.29
CA LEU A 118 -3.37 5.65 8.03
C LEU A 118 -2.68 4.31 7.77
N GLY A 119 -3.37 3.38 7.13
CA GLY A 119 -2.79 2.09 6.68
C GLY A 119 -3.24 1.70 5.29
N ASN A 120 -2.43 0.93 4.57
CA ASN A 120 -2.81 0.32 3.29
C ASN A 120 -3.31 -1.10 3.52
N LEU A 121 -4.59 -1.38 3.30
CA LEU A 121 -5.14 -2.74 3.39
C LEU A 121 -4.93 -3.48 2.07
N GLU A 122 -3.87 -4.28 2.01
CA GLU A 122 -3.52 -5.12 0.85
C GLU A 122 -4.11 -6.54 1.02
N THR A 123 -5.38 -6.59 1.38
CA THR A 123 -6.22 -7.79 1.45
C THR A 123 -7.69 -7.38 1.30
N THR A 124 -8.59 -8.35 1.13
CA THR A 124 -10.03 -8.08 1.01
C THR A 124 -10.81 -8.76 2.13
N PHE A 125 -12.01 -8.27 2.42
CA PHE A 125 -12.96 -8.94 3.31
C PHE A 125 -14.00 -9.68 2.47
N GLY A 126 -13.66 -10.89 2.03
CA GLY A 126 -14.50 -11.72 1.16
C GLY A 126 -15.66 -12.43 1.87
N GLY A 127 -15.67 -12.43 3.20
CA GLY A 127 -16.69 -13.06 4.04
C GLY A 127 -16.47 -14.56 4.30
N PRO A 128 -16.95 -15.08 5.44
CA PRO A 128 -16.74 -16.48 5.85
C PRO A 128 -17.32 -17.50 4.86
N GLU A 129 -18.40 -17.14 4.17
CA GLU A 129 -19.06 -17.98 3.15
C GLU A 129 -18.17 -18.29 1.93
N ARG A 130 -17.21 -17.41 1.61
CA ARG A 130 -16.21 -17.63 0.56
C ARG A 130 -14.92 -18.26 1.09
N GLY A 131 -14.77 -18.27 2.41
CA GLY A 131 -13.56 -18.70 3.09
C GLY A 131 -12.46 -17.65 3.08
N TYR A 132 -11.49 -17.86 3.96
CA TYR A 132 -10.32 -17.02 4.12
C TYR A 132 -9.12 -17.63 3.41
N SER A 133 -8.30 -16.77 2.82
CA SER A 133 -7.17 -17.18 1.98
C SER A 133 -6.01 -16.20 2.09
N GLY A 134 -4.80 -16.75 1.96
CA GLY A 134 -3.60 -15.95 1.69
C GLY A 134 -3.29 -15.94 0.20
N TYR A 135 -2.03 -15.67 -0.15
CA TYR A 135 -1.55 -15.65 -1.53
C TYR A 135 -2.04 -16.86 -2.36
N PRO A 136 -2.46 -16.67 -3.63
CA PRO A 136 -2.35 -15.43 -4.42
C PRO A 136 -3.57 -14.49 -4.36
N LEU A 137 -4.68 -14.93 -3.77
CA LEU A 137 -5.92 -14.16 -3.68
C LEU A 137 -6.27 -14.01 -2.20
N PHE A 138 -6.00 -12.85 -1.64
CA PHE A 138 -6.11 -12.59 -0.22
C PHE A 138 -7.55 -12.28 0.21
N SER A 139 -8.01 -12.97 1.24
CA SER A 139 -9.30 -12.76 1.90
C SER A 139 -9.12 -12.96 3.41
N ALA A 140 -9.17 -11.88 4.18
CA ALA A 140 -8.98 -11.88 5.63
C ALA A 140 -10.32 -12.00 6.38
N PRO A 141 -10.31 -12.50 7.64
CA PRO A 141 -11.46 -12.40 8.53
C PRO A 141 -11.82 -10.95 8.88
N ASP A 142 -13.11 -10.69 9.08
CA ASP A 142 -13.65 -9.34 9.30
C ASP A 142 -13.14 -8.72 10.60
N GLU A 143 -12.83 -9.56 11.61
CA GLU A 143 -12.27 -9.13 12.89
C GLU A 143 -10.96 -8.34 12.74
N LEU A 144 -10.23 -8.49 11.62
CA LEU A 144 -9.08 -7.64 11.32
C LEU A 144 -9.46 -6.16 11.24
N ALA A 145 -10.61 -5.81 10.65
CA ALA A 145 -11.07 -4.42 10.60
C ALA A 145 -11.33 -3.86 12.01
N GLU A 146 -11.98 -4.64 12.87
CA GLU A 146 -12.23 -4.27 14.27
C GLU A 146 -10.91 -4.10 15.03
N ASN A 147 -9.96 -5.03 14.85
CA ASN A 147 -8.65 -4.96 15.51
C ASN A 147 -7.78 -3.82 14.97
N LEU A 148 -7.91 -3.45 13.69
CA LEU A 148 -7.26 -2.24 13.15
C LEU A 148 -7.83 -0.98 13.82
N LYS A 149 -9.16 -0.89 13.98
CA LYS A 149 -9.74 0.22 14.72
C LYS A 149 -9.24 0.26 16.16
N GLN A 150 -9.22 -0.89 16.83
CA GLN A 150 -8.72 -1.03 18.20
C GLN A 150 -7.24 -0.66 18.33
N ALA A 151 -6.42 -0.97 17.32
CA ALA A 151 -5.01 -0.62 17.27
C ALA A 151 -4.78 0.89 17.17
N GLY A 152 -5.76 1.65 16.67
CA GLY A 152 -5.68 3.11 16.56
C GLY A 152 -5.62 3.62 15.12
N PHE A 153 -6.00 2.80 14.12
CA PHE A 153 -6.15 3.29 12.76
C PHE A 153 -7.40 4.18 12.60
N ASP A 154 -7.27 5.23 11.81
CA ASP A 154 -8.36 6.15 11.48
C ASP A 154 -8.83 5.96 10.04
N VAL A 155 -7.89 5.87 9.12
CA VAL A 155 -8.14 5.78 7.67
C VAL A 155 -7.43 4.57 7.08
N ILE A 156 -8.16 3.78 6.31
CA ILE A 156 -7.62 2.68 5.53
C ILE A 156 -7.70 3.00 4.04
N THR A 157 -6.56 2.98 3.36
CA THR A 157 -6.56 2.98 1.90
C THR A 157 -6.61 1.55 1.38
N THR A 158 -7.37 1.32 0.31
CA THR A 158 -7.47 0.04 -0.41
C THR A 158 -6.89 0.15 -1.83
N ALA A 159 -6.25 1.27 -2.18
CA ALA A 159 -5.64 1.49 -3.49
C ALA A 159 -4.33 0.69 -3.63
N ASN A 160 -4.44 -0.59 -3.99
CA ASN A 160 -3.31 -1.48 -4.22
C ASN A 160 -3.67 -2.59 -5.23
N ASN A 161 -2.71 -3.43 -5.58
CA ASN A 161 -2.87 -4.51 -6.56
C ASN A 161 -3.77 -5.67 -6.11
N HIS A 162 -4.06 -5.80 -4.81
CA HIS A 162 -4.89 -6.87 -4.25
C HIS A 162 -6.32 -6.43 -3.92
N ALA A 163 -6.67 -5.18 -4.23
CA ALA A 163 -7.99 -4.61 -3.97
C ALA A 163 -9.16 -5.43 -4.58
N LEU A 164 -8.89 -6.19 -5.64
CA LEU A 164 -9.87 -6.95 -6.41
C LEU A 164 -9.80 -8.47 -6.19
N ASP A 165 -9.08 -8.95 -5.18
CA ASP A 165 -8.88 -10.39 -4.96
C ASP A 165 -10.18 -11.17 -4.71
N SER A 166 -11.17 -10.52 -4.08
CA SER A 166 -12.53 -11.07 -3.90
C SER A 166 -13.54 -10.59 -4.95
N GLY A 167 -13.05 -10.01 -6.06
CA GLY A 167 -13.83 -9.42 -7.14
C GLY A 167 -14.60 -8.15 -6.72
N GLU A 168 -15.46 -7.65 -7.61
CA GLU A 168 -16.25 -6.43 -7.40
C GLU A 168 -17.09 -6.47 -6.12
N GLN A 169 -17.78 -7.58 -5.86
CA GLN A 169 -18.56 -7.75 -4.63
C GLN A 169 -17.67 -7.76 -3.38
N GLY A 170 -16.42 -8.24 -3.52
CA GLY A 170 -15.42 -8.17 -2.46
C GLY A 170 -14.95 -6.74 -2.17
N VAL A 171 -14.81 -5.90 -3.21
CA VAL A 171 -14.51 -4.47 -3.03
C VAL A 171 -15.61 -3.80 -2.21
N ILE A 172 -16.87 -3.95 -2.63
CA ILE A 172 -18.03 -3.34 -1.95
C ILE A 172 -18.07 -3.80 -0.49
N ARG A 173 -17.98 -5.11 -0.26
CA ARG A 173 -18.00 -5.69 1.08
C ARG A 173 -16.80 -5.24 1.93
N THR A 174 -15.62 -5.06 1.33
CA THR A 174 -14.44 -4.56 2.04
C THR A 174 -14.69 -3.16 2.58
N ILE A 175 -15.26 -2.28 1.77
CA ILE A 175 -15.62 -0.92 2.20
C ILE A 175 -16.67 -0.97 3.32
N GLU A 176 -17.72 -1.80 3.17
CA GLU A 176 -18.76 -1.97 4.21
C GLU A 176 -18.20 -2.51 5.53
N THR A 177 -17.23 -3.43 5.47
CA THR A 177 -16.60 -4.01 6.66
C THR A 177 -15.75 -2.99 7.40
N LEU A 178 -15.01 -2.16 6.67
CA LEU A 178 -14.23 -1.05 7.25
C LEU A 178 -15.15 -0.01 7.90
N GLU A 179 -16.22 0.38 7.21
CA GLU A 179 -17.22 1.30 7.75
C GLU A 179 -17.92 0.76 9.01
N ALA A 180 -18.30 -0.52 9.00
CA ALA A 180 -18.92 -1.18 10.15
C ALA A 180 -17.98 -1.21 11.38
N ALA A 181 -16.67 -1.32 11.16
CA ALA A 181 -15.66 -1.23 12.20
C ALA A 181 -15.37 0.22 12.66
N GLY A 182 -15.99 1.24 12.05
CA GLY A 182 -15.75 2.65 12.37
C GLY A 182 -14.45 3.22 11.81
N LEU A 183 -13.93 2.61 10.75
CA LEU A 183 -12.79 3.12 9.97
C LEU A 183 -13.30 3.96 8.80
N GLN A 184 -12.61 5.05 8.50
CA GLN A 184 -12.80 5.74 7.23
C GLN A 184 -11.98 5.02 6.16
N SER A 185 -12.41 5.04 4.90
CA SER A 185 -11.65 4.39 3.82
C SER A 185 -11.64 5.17 2.51
N THR A 186 -10.59 4.97 1.72
CA THR A 186 -10.45 5.53 0.37
C THR A 186 -9.65 4.58 -0.53
N GLY A 187 -9.57 4.88 -1.83
CA GLY A 187 -8.76 4.13 -2.80
C GLY A 187 -9.61 3.27 -3.74
N THR A 188 -10.55 2.49 -3.21
CA THR A 188 -11.64 1.86 -3.96
C THR A 188 -12.98 2.49 -3.62
N PHE A 189 -13.93 2.41 -4.55
CA PHE A 189 -15.24 3.04 -4.42
C PHE A 189 -16.31 2.12 -5.03
N ARG A 190 -17.54 2.19 -4.53
CA ARG A 190 -18.71 1.44 -5.03
C ARG A 190 -19.28 2.09 -6.30
N SER A 191 -19.01 3.37 -6.52
CA SER A 191 -19.43 4.10 -7.71
C SER A 191 -18.47 5.23 -8.08
N GLN A 192 -18.64 5.80 -9.27
CA GLN A 192 -17.92 7.00 -9.67
C GLN A 192 -18.32 8.22 -8.83
N GLU A 193 -19.59 8.32 -8.45
CA GLU A 193 -20.09 9.41 -7.61
C GLU A 193 -19.40 9.40 -6.24
N GLU A 194 -19.28 8.23 -5.60
CA GLU A 194 -18.57 8.07 -4.33
C GLU A 194 -17.08 8.40 -4.46
N ARG A 195 -16.46 8.08 -5.61
CA ARG A 195 -15.07 8.47 -5.89
C ARG A 195 -14.88 9.98 -5.98
N GLU A 196 -15.88 10.70 -6.49
CA GLU A 196 -15.84 12.15 -6.66
C GLU A 196 -16.12 12.89 -5.35
N ASP A 197 -16.68 12.21 -4.34
CA ASP A 197 -16.84 12.72 -2.98
C ASP A 197 -15.51 12.61 -2.19
N VAL A 198 -14.86 13.74 -1.95
CA VAL A 198 -13.53 13.78 -1.32
C VAL A 198 -13.67 13.50 0.17
N LEU A 199 -12.97 12.46 0.66
CA LEU A 199 -12.87 12.18 2.08
C LEU A 199 -12.24 13.36 2.83
N VAL A 200 -13.00 13.99 3.72
CA VAL A 200 -12.55 15.08 4.60
C VAL A 200 -12.47 14.56 6.03
N ILE A 201 -11.28 14.58 6.61
CA ILE A 201 -11.05 14.20 8.00
C ILE A 201 -11.04 15.44 8.88
N ILE A 202 -11.86 15.44 9.93
CA ILE A 202 -11.90 16.48 10.96
C ILE A 202 -11.24 15.89 12.20
N SER A 203 -9.99 16.28 12.45
CA SER A 203 -9.27 16.00 13.70
C SER A 203 -9.79 16.94 14.79
N ALA A 204 -10.07 16.40 15.98
CA ALA A 204 -10.71 17.10 17.10
C ALA A 204 -9.70 17.62 18.13
#